data_AF-A0A527VPP0-F1
#
_entry.id   AF-A0A527VPP0-F1
#
_cell.length_a   1.000
_cell.length_b   1.000
_cell.length_c   1.000
_cell.angle_alpha   90.00
_cell.angle_beta   90.00
_cell.angle_gamma   90.00
#
_symmetry.space_group_name_H-M   'P 1'
#
loop_
_entity.id
_entity.type
_entity.pdbx_description
1 polymer ?
#
loop_
_entity_poly.entity_id
_entity_poly.type
_entity_poly.pdbx_seq_one_letter_code
_entity_poly.pdbx_strand_id
1 'polypeptide(L)' 'LGIKTFHAVAKGAERGQYPGYIDARLVRLTMPDYLERTFYISGPQTMVKALRGKLLAMGVRRSRIKVDYFPGFA' A
#
# COMPACT_ATOMS: atom_id res chain seq x y z
N LEU A 1 -2.90 21.24 8.23
CA LEU A 1 -2.06 20.57 7.21
C LEU A 1 -2.03 19.09 7.54
N GLY A 2 -2.86 18.29 6.86
CA GLY A 2 -2.93 16.84 7.06
C GLY A 2 -2.17 16.10 5.97
N ILE A 3 -1.67 14.91 6.27
CA ILE A 3 -1.19 13.98 5.25
C ILE A 3 -2.42 13.53 4.45
N LYS A 4 -2.36 13.60 3.12
CA LYS A 4 -3.44 13.11 2.26
C LYS A 4 -3.63 11.61 2.50
N THR A 5 -4.78 11.21 3.03
CA THR A 5 -5.08 9.82 3.40
C THR A 5 -6.13 9.24 2.47
N PHE A 6 -5.93 7.98 2.07
CA PHE A 6 -6.91 7.19 1.33
C PHE A 6 -7.20 5.91 2.11
N HIS A 7 -8.48 5.57 2.26
CA HIS A 7 -8.90 4.35 2.95
C HIS A 7 -9.24 3.26 1.94
N ALA A 8 -8.52 2.13 1.99
CA ALA A 8 -8.88 0.90 1.30
C ALA A 8 -9.60 -0.03 2.29
N VAL A 9 -10.84 -0.38 2.01
CA VAL A 9 -11.71 -1.12 2.94
C VAL A 9 -12.20 -2.40 2.27
N ALA A 10 -11.75 -3.54 2.79
CA ALA A 10 -11.99 -4.85 2.17
C ALA A 10 -13.45 -5.33 2.28
N LYS A 11 -14.17 -4.93 3.33
CA LYS A 11 -15.57 -5.30 3.57
C LYS A 11 -16.33 -4.07 4.05
N GLY A 12 -17.48 -3.78 3.43
CA GLY A 12 -18.34 -2.66 3.83
C GLY A 12 -17.75 -1.28 3.50
N ALA A 13 -17.07 -1.13 2.36
CA ALA A 13 -16.57 0.17 1.93
C ALA A 13 -17.72 1.17 1.72
N GLU A 14 -17.56 2.37 2.25
CA GLU A 14 -18.51 3.47 2.13
C GLU A 14 -18.16 4.40 0.95
N ARG A 15 -19.08 5.32 0.63
CA ARG A 15 -18.87 6.31 -0.42
C ARG A 15 -17.61 7.13 -0.13
N GLY A 16 -16.68 7.16 -1.08
CA GLY A 16 -15.40 7.87 -0.96
C GLY A 16 -14.23 7.00 -0.48
N GLN A 17 -14.49 5.76 -0.07
CA GLN A 17 -13.46 4.77 0.22
C GLN A 17 -13.15 3.91 -1.01
N TYR A 18 -11.93 3.38 -1.09
CA TYR A 18 -11.58 2.41 -2.12
C TYR A 18 -12.04 1.01 -1.68
N PRO A 19 -12.94 0.36 -2.42
CA PRO A 19 -13.38 -0.99 -2.07
C PRO A 19 -12.27 -2.00 -2.33
N GLY A 20 -11.99 -2.84 -1.34
CA GLY A 20 -10.99 -3.90 -1.43
C GLY A 20 -9.67 -3.57 -0.71
N TYR A 21 -8.63 -4.33 -1.07
CA TYR A 21 -7.28 -4.15 -0.55
C TYR A 21 -6.48 -3.13 -1.36
N ILE A 22 -5.36 -2.66 -0.82
CA ILE A 22 -4.42 -1.82 -1.57
C ILE A 22 -3.90 -2.60 -2.79
N ASP A 23 -4.10 -2.02 -3.97
CA ASP A 23 -3.73 -2.60 -5.25
C ASP A 23 -3.08 -1.58 -6.19
N ALA A 24 -2.71 -2.03 -7.40
CA ALA A 24 -2.05 -1.18 -8.39
C ALA A 24 -2.95 -0.06 -8.92
N ARG A 25 -4.28 -0.26 -8.93
CA ARG A 25 -5.23 0.73 -9.41
C ARG A 25 -5.32 1.87 -8.41
N LEU A 26 -5.48 1.57 -7.12
CA LEU A 26 -5.48 2.58 -6.06
C LEU A 26 -4.19 3.40 -6.09
N VAL A 27 -3.02 2.75 -6.18
CA VAL A 27 -1.73 3.46 -6.21
C VAL A 27 -1.64 4.39 -7.41
N ARG A 28 -1.96 3.94 -8.63
CA ARG A 28 -1.89 4.78 -9.85
C ARG A 28 -2.86 5.96 -9.81
N LEU A 29 -4.07 5.75 -9.31
CA LEU A 29 -5.09 6.80 -9.22
C LEU A 29 -4.72 7.88 -8.19
N THR A 30 -4.04 7.50 -7.12
CA THR A 30 -3.80 8.39 -5.97
C THR A 30 -2.40 9.03 -5.98
N MET A 31 -1.44 8.37 -6.63
CA MET A 31 -0.02 8.73 -6.67
C MET A 31 0.55 8.44 -8.08
N PRO A 32 0.31 9.31 -9.08
CA PRO A 32 0.80 9.07 -10.45
C PRO A 32 2.34 9.01 -10.55
N ASP A 33 3.04 9.68 -9.63
CA ASP A 33 4.50 9.72 -9.48
C ASP A 33 5.06 8.58 -8.59
N TYR A 34 4.31 7.49 -8.39
CA TYR A 34 4.65 6.42 -7.45
C TYR A 34 6.06 5.82 -7.64
N LEU A 35 6.61 5.82 -8.85
CA LEU A 35 7.95 5.28 -9.13
C LEU A 35 9.08 6.09 -8.46
N GLU A 36 8.82 7.36 -8.16
CA GLU A 36 9.77 8.29 -7.56
C GLU A 36 9.64 8.38 -6.03
N ARG A 37 8.66 7.68 -5.44
CA ARG A 37 8.37 7.73 -4.01
C ARG A 37 9.11 6.66 -3.22
N THR A 38 9.29 6.92 -1.93
CA THR A 38 9.69 5.91 -0.95
C THR A 38 8.45 5.38 -0.25
N PHE A 39 8.26 4.07 -0.28
CA PHE A 39 7.16 3.39 0.37
C PHE A 39 7.60 2.85 1.73
N TYR A 40 6.85 3.22 2.77
CA TYR A 40 6.96 2.63 4.10
C TYR A 40 5.72 1.74 4.29
N ILE A 41 5.94 0.48 4.63
CA ILE A 41 4.87 -0.51 4.80
C ILE A 41 5.06 -1.19 6.15
N SER A 42 4.06 -1.10 7.01
CA SER A 42 4.05 -1.82 8.29
C SER A 42 2.70 -2.53 8.50
N GLY A 43 2.72 -3.71 9.11
CA GLY A 43 1.53 -4.50 9.42
C GLY A 43 1.77 -6.01 9.49
N PRO A 44 0.69 -6.83 9.41
CA PRO A 44 0.80 -8.29 9.40
C PRO A 44 1.68 -8.80 8.26
N GLN A 45 2.46 -9.86 8.51
CA GLN A 45 3.45 -10.37 7.57
C GLN A 45 2.89 -10.66 6.18
N THR A 46 1.71 -11.28 6.11
CA THR A 46 1.03 -11.61 4.85
C THR A 46 0.69 -10.35 4.05
N MET A 47 0.16 -9.32 4.71
CA MET A 47 -0.17 -8.03 4.09
C MET A 47 1.08 -7.32 3.57
N VAL A 48 2.13 -7.23 4.38
CA VAL A 48 3.39 -6.55 4.01
C VAL A 48 4.02 -7.24 2.79
N LYS A 49 4.10 -8.58 2.80
CA LYS A 49 4.62 -9.36 1.67
C LYS A 49 3.79 -9.15 0.40
N ALA A 50 2.47 -9.18 0.50
CA ALA A 50 1.58 -8.98 -0.64
C ALA A 50 1.73 -7.58 -1.25
N LEU A 51 1.72 -6.52 -0.44
CA LEU A 51 1.84 -5.14 -0.93
C LEU A 51 3.24 -4.87 -1.51
N ARG A 52 4.30 -5.34 -0.84
CA ARG A 52 5.66 -5.28 -1.38
C ARG A 52 5.76 -5.95 -2.74
N GLY A 53 5.19 -7.15 -2.91
CA GLY A 53 5.17 -7.86 -4.18
C GLY A 53 4.48 -7.06 -5.29
N LYS A 54 3.32 -6.45 -4.99
CA LYS A 54 2.60 -5.60 -5.94
C LYS A 54 3.44 -4.39 -6.37
N LEU A 55 4.05 -3.66 -5.43
CA LEU A 55 4.87 -2.48 -5.75
C LEU A 55 6.09 -2.85 -6.61
N LEU A 56 6.74 -3.98 -6.33
CA LEU A 56 7.82 -4.50 -7.17
C LEU A 56 7.32 -4.82 -8.59
N ALA A 57 6.17 -5.49 -8.72
CA ALA A 57 5.57 -5.78 -10.02
C ALA A 57 5.13 -4.52 -10.79
N MET A 58 4.87 -3.42 -10.07
CA MET A 58 4.57 -2.11 -10.65
C MET A 58 5.82 -1.32 -11.07
N GLY A 59 7.02 -1.84 -10.83
CA GLY A 59 8.30 -1.21 -11.21
C GLY A 59 8.97 -0.37 -10.11
N VAL A 60 8.44 -0.37 -8.88
CA VAL A 60 9.08 0.35 -7.77
C VAL A 60 10.40 -0.34 -7.42
N ARG A 61 11.49 0.43 -7.39
CA ARG A 61 12.82 -0.11 -7.04
C ARG A 61 12.81 -0.65 -5.60
N ARG A 62 13.38 -1.83 -5.39
CA ARG A 62 13.48 -2.45 -4.05
C ARG A 62 14.09 -1.52 -3.00
N SER A 63 15.08 -0.69 -3.37
CA SER A 63 15.73 0.26 -2.46
C SER A 63 14.77 1.33 -1.89
N ARG A 64 13.66 1.60 -2.58
CA ARG A 64 12.61 2.56 -2.22
C ARG A 64 11.48 1.94 -1.38
N ILE A 65 11.54 0.66 -1.04
CA ILE A 65 10.52 0.00 -0.22
C ILE A 65 11.13 -0.36 1.14
N LYS A 66 10.62 0.28 2.21
CA LYS A 66 10.97 0.02 3.60
C LYS A 66 9.82 -0.74 4.24
N VAL A 67 10.14 -1.85 4.89
CA VAL A 67 9.16 -2.74 5.51
C VAL A 67 9.43 -2.90 6.99
N ASP A 68 8.36 -2.99 7.76
CA ASP A 68 8.34 -3.31 9.17
C ASP A 68 7.20 -4.32 9.41
N TYR A 69 7.37 -5.22 10.37
CA TYR A 69 6.43 -6.31 10.61
C TYR A 69 5.93 -6.27 12.04
N PHE A 70 4.62 -6.35 12.24
CA PHE A 70 4.07 -6.46 13.58
C PHE A 70 4.36 -7.85 14.17
N PRO A 71 4.85 -7.94 15.42
CA PRO A 71 5.01 -9.22 16.11
C PRO A 71 3.64 -9.88 16.37
N GLY A 72 3.59 -11.22 16.43
CA GLY A 72 2.39 -11.97 16.81
C GLY A 72 1.43 -12.36 15.68
N PHE A 73 1.79 -12.11 14.40
CA PHE A 73 1.00 -12.50 13.22
C PHE A 73 1.78 -13.43 12.26
N ALA A 74 2.60 -14.32 12.80
CA ALA A 74 3.48 -15.24 12.06
C ALA A 74 2.83 -16.61 11.83
#